data_AF-A0A7X3RW86-F1
#
_entry.id   AF-A0A7X3RW86-F1
#
_cell.length_a   1.000
_cell.length_b   1.000
_cell.length_c   1.000
_cell.angle_alpha   90.00
_cell.angle_beta   90.00
_cell.angle_gamma   90.00
#
_symmetry.space_group_name_H-M   'P 1'
#
loop_
_entity.id
_entity.type
_entity.pdbx_description
1 polymer ?
#
loop_
_entity_poly.entity_id
_entity_poly.type
_entity_poly.pdbx_seq_one_letter_code
_entity_poly.pdbx_strand_id
1 'polypeptide(L)' 'MRKIMNLQPEFWGVPIEKIRFDIKSRDDIPAILIGLHHIYVNIETREKLFSLLEEKFLPEVSLHTGRPGMDA' A
#
# COMPACT_ATOMS: atom_id res chain seq x y z
N MET A 1 -14.55 -7.24 7.30
CA MET A 1 -13.19 -7.12 7.89
C MET A 1 -12.19 -6.80 6.79
N ARG A 2 -11.37 -5.76 6.94
CA ARG A 2 -10.32 -5.43 5.95
C ARG A 2 -9.25 -6.53 5.96
N LYS A 3 -9.16 -7.29 4.88
CA LYS A 3 -8.06 -8.25 4.69
C LYS A 3 -6.82 -7.44 4.29
N ILE A 4 -5.86 -7.32 5.20
CA ILE A 4 -4.67 -6.46 5.01
C ILE A 4 -3.72 -7.06 3.95
N MET A 5 -3.57 -8.39 3.94
CA MET A 5 -2.76 -9.11 2.99
C MET A 5 -3.32 -10.51 2.73
N ASN A 6 -3.14 -11.00 1.51
CA ASN A 6 -3.35 -12.39 1.19
C ASN A 6 -1.98 -13.10 1.24
N LEU A 7 -1.82 -14.06 2.14
CA LEU A 7 -0.53 -14.73 2.36
C LEU A 7 -0.21 -15.77 1.27
N GLN A 8 -1.20 -16.15 0.46
CA GLN A 8 -1.00 -17.04 -0.68
C GLN A 8 -0.79 -16.21 -1.95
N PRO A 9 0.40 -16.27 -2.58
CA PRO A 9 0.60 -15.69 -3.89
C PRO A 9 -0.21 -16.44 -4.94
N GLU A 10 -0.75 -15.71 -5.91
CA GLU A 10 -1.33 -16.32 -7.10
C GLU A 10 -0.22 -17.01 -7.91
N PHE A 11 -0.55 -18.13 -8.56
CA PHE A 11 0.42 -18.96 -9.30
C PHE A 11 1.21 -18.17 -10.36
N TRP A 12 0.59 -17.12 -10.94
CA TRP A 12 1.20 -16.24 -11.95
C TRP A 12 1.62 -14.86 -11.39
N GLY A 13 1.53 -14.68 -10.07
CA GLY A 13 1.86 -13.43 -9.42
C GLY A 13 3.37 -13.19 -9.40
N VAL A 14 3.77 -11.95 -9.68
CA VAL A 14 5.14 -11.48 -9.43
C VAL A 14 5.16 -10.91 -8.01
N PRO A 15 6.12 -11.34 -7.14
CA PRO A 15 6.29 -10.72 -5.84
C PRO A 15 6.53 -9.21 -5.99
N ILE A 16 5.91 -8.40 -5.13
CA ILE A 16 5.93 -6.94 -5.27
C ILE A 16 7.38 -6.44 -5.32
N GLU A 17 8.25 -6.99 -4.48
CA GLU A 17 9.67 -6.64 -4.42
C GLU A 17 10.48 -6.96 -5.69
N LYS A 18 9.92 -7.75 -6.61
CA LYS A 18 10.54 -8.11 -7.90
C LYS A 18 10.00 -7.30 -9.08
N ILE A 19 9.02 -6.42 -8.86
CA ILE A 19 8.46 -5.58 -9.91
C ILE A 19 9.54 -4.63 -10.43
N ARG A 20 9.63 -4.51 -11.77
CA ARG A 20 10.53 -3.55 -12.43
C ARG A 20 9.71 -2.47 -13.11
N PHE A 21 10.11 -1.22 -12.93
CA PHE A 21 9.48 -0.06 -13.54
C PHE A 21 10.33 0.48 -14.68
N ASP A 22 9.69 0.89 -15.77
CA ASP A 22 10.35 1.65 -16.81
C ASP A 22 10.43 3.13 -16.40
N ILE A 23 11.63 3.58 -16.02
CA ILE A 23 11.89 4.96 -15.61
C ILE A 23 11.79 5.97 -16.76
N LYS A 24 11.72 5.50 -18.02
CA LYS A 24 11.54 6.35 -19.20
C LYS A 24 10.09 6.46 -19.64
N SER A 25 9.18 5.76 -18.97
CA SER A 25 7.76 5.90 -19.27
C SER A 25 7.32 7.35 -19.08
N ARG A 26 6.49 7.82 -20.02
CA ARG A 26 5.96 9.19 -20.04
C ARG A 26 4.71 9.36 -19.18
N ASP A 27 4.14 8.25 -18.70
CA ASP A 27 3.02 8.29 -17.79
C ASP A 27 3.51 8.79 -16.41
N ASP A 28 2.61 9.40 -15.64
CA ASP A 28 2.93 9.83 -14.26
C ASP A 28 2.83 8.66 -13.26
N ILE A 29 2.19 7.55 -13.66
CA ILE A 29 1.96 6.36 -12.83
C ILE A 29 3.25 5.69 -12.32
N PRO A 30 4.30 5.47 -13.13
CA PRO A 30 5.55 4.83 -12.70
C PRO A 30 6.18 5.53 -11.49
N ALA A 31 6.19 6.87 -11.45
CA ALA A 31 6.78 7.61 -10.36
C ALA A 31 6.08 7.32 -9.02
N ILE A 32 4.74 7.34 -9.02
CA ILE A 32 3.94 7.01 -7.83
C ILE A 32 4.16 5.56 -7.41
N LEU A 33 4.13 4.63 -8.37
CA LEU A 33 4.31 3.20 -8.08
C LEU A 33 5.70 2.89 -7.55
N ILE A 34 6.76 3.57 -8.01
CA ILE A 34 8.11 3.43 -7.45
C ILE A 34 8.14 3.85 -5.98
N GLY A 35 7.51 4.99 -5.64
CA GLY A 35 7.41 5.45 -4.27
C GLY A 35 6.64 4.47 -3.37
N LEU A 36 5.48 4.00 -3.83
CA LEU A 36 4.68 3.01 -3.10
C LEU A 36 5.39 1.67 -2.96
N HIS A 37 6.10 1.22 -4.00
CA HIS A 37 6.93 0.03 -3.97
C HIS A 37 8.05 0.16 -2.92
N HIS A 38 8.75 1.31 -2.89
CA HIS A 38 9.79 1.57 -1.89
C HIS A 38 9.25 1.50 -0.46
N ILE A 39 8.10 2.14 -0.21
CA ILE A 39 7.41 2.08 1.08
C ILE A 39 7.04 0.64 1.43
N TYR A 40 6.55 -0.16 0.47
CA TYR A 40 6.11 -1.53 0.74
C TYR A 40 7.27 -2.46 1.11
N VAL A 41 8.38 -2.39 0.37
CA VAL A 41 9.54 -3.28 0.52
C VAL A 41 10.38 -2.91 1.75
N ASN A 42 10.43 -1.64 2.12
CA ASN A 42 11.15 -1.18 3.31
C ASN A 42 10.23 -1.18 4.54
N ILE A 43 10.38 -2.22 5.38
CA ILE A 43 9.55 -2.43 6.57
C ILE A 43 9.64 -1.23 7.53
N GLU A 44 10.84 -0.71 7.79
CA GLU A 44 11.06 0.41 8.71
C GLU A 44 10.36 1.68 8.20
N THR A 45 10.49 1.99 6.90
CA THR A 45 9.80 3.12 6.28
C THR A 45 8.29 2.96 6.36
N ARG A 46 7.77 1.75 6.12
CA ARG A 46 6.34 1.44 6.19
C ARG A 46 5.78 1.65 7.59
N GLU A 47 6.48 1.16 8.60
CA GLU A 47 6.07 1.30 10.00
C GLU A 47 6.03 2.77 10.40
N LYS A 48 7.07 3.54 10.09
CA LYS A 48 7.10 4.99 10.34
C LYS A 48 5.96 5.73 9.65
N LEU A 49 5.67 5.37 8.40
CA LEU A 49 4.56 5.96 7.64
C LEU A 49 3.21 5.65 8.31
N PHE A 50 2.97 4.40 8.71
CA PHE A 50 1.71 4.02 9.34
C PHE A 50 1.53 4.71 10.69
N SER A 51 2.57 4.79 11.53
CA SER A 51 2.51 5.57 12.77
C SER A 51 2.18 7.05 12.51
N LEU A 52 2.79 7.66 11.48
CA LEU A 52 2.49 9.04 11.10
C LEU A 52 1.04 9.21 10.63
N LEU A 53 0.52 8.28 9.85
CA LEU A 53 -0.86 8.30 9.36
C LEU A 53 -1.87 8.17 10.51
N GLU A 54 -1.60 7.28 11.46
CA GLU A 54 -2.41 7.12 12.68
C GLU A 54 -2.41 8.40 13.53
N GLU A 55 -1.24 9.02 13.73
CA GLU A 55 -1.11 10.22 14.56
C GLU A 55 -1.75 11.46 13.89
N LYS A 56 -1.53 11.67 12.59
CA LYS A 56 -1.83 12.95 11.92
C LYS A 56 -3.12 12.94 11.10
N PHE A 57 -3.54 11.81 10.57
CA PHE A 57 -4.62 11.74 9.57
C PHE A 57 -5.88 11.04 10.07
N LEU A 58 -5.79 10.31 11.19
CA LEU A 58 -6.87 9.47 11.70
C LEU A 58 -7.34 9.79 13.14
N PRO A 59 -7.38 11.06 13.61
CA PRO A 59 -7.83 11.31 14.98
C PRO A 59 -9.32 10.98 15.20
N GLU A 60 -10.16 11.02 14.16
CA GLU A 60 -11.63 10.93 14.29
C GLU A 60 -12.29 9.81 13.46
N VAL A 61 -11.51 9.00 12.73
CA VAL A 61 -12.04 7.97 11.81
C VAL A 61 -11.78 6.57 12.35
N SER A 62 -12.85 5.79 12.54
CA SER A 62 -12.76 4.40 12.99
C SER A 62 -12.04 3.52 11.95
N LEU A 63 -10.96 2.87 12.39
CA LEU A 63 -10.19 1.90 11.59
C LEU A 63 -10.90 0.56 11.41
N HIS A 64 -11.95 0.33 12.21
CA HIS A 64 -12.70 -0.93 12.22
C HIS A 64 -13.90 -0.93 11.27
N THR A 65 -14.26 0.25 10.75
CA THR A 65 -15.36 0.42 9.79
C THR A 65 -14.80 0.87 8.44
N GLY A 66 -15.27 0.28 7.35
CA GLY A 66 -14.96 0.78 6.01
C GLY A 66 -15.55 2.17 5.77
N ARG A 67 -15.38 2.71 4.55
CA ARG A 67 -16.17 3.89 4.15
C ARG A 67 -17.67 3.55 4.19
N PRO A 68 -18.55 4.50 4.51
CA PRO A 68 -19.99 4.28 4.40
C PRO A 68 -20.35 3.66 3.03
N GLY A 69 -21.07 2.54 3.03
CA GLY A 69 -21.38 1.78 1.81
C GLY A 69 -20.39 0.66 1.46
N MET A 70 -19.38 0.39 2.28
CA MET A 70 -18.52 -0.80 2.16
C MET A 70 -19.09 -2.03 2.90
N ASP A 71 -20.36 -1.99 3.30
CA ASP A 71 -21.06 -3.15 3.86
C ASP A 71 -21.40 -4.14 2.73
N ALA A 72 -20.66 -5.26 2.72
CA ALA A 72 -20.95 -6.49 1.99
C ALA A 72 -20.35 -7.68 2.76
#